data_AF-A0A5K0ZVA4-F1
#
_entry.id   AF-A0A5K0ZVA4-F1
#
_cell.length_a   1.000
_cell.length_b   1.000
_cell.length_c   1.000
_cell.angle_alpha   90.00
_cell.angle_beta   90.00
_cell.angle_gamma   90.00
#
_symmetry.space_group_name_H-M   'P 1'
#
loop_
_entity.id
_entity.type
_entity.pdbx_description
1 polymer ?
#
loop_
_entity_poly.entity_id
_entity_poly.type
_entity_poly.pdbx_seq_one_letter_code
_entity_poly.pdbx_strand_id
1 'polypeptide(L)' 'IPIVSPAEAATLATEYSKQGFKTLKLKVGKNVNADIEVLRAIKIAHPDFSFILDANEGYTADEAIEVLEKLN' A
#
# COMPACT_ATOMS: atom_id res chain seq x y z
N ILE A 1 -0.74 -3.85 -6.89
CA ILE A 1 -0.64 -2.42 -7.24
C ILE A 1 0.84 -2.06 -7.45
N PRO A 2 1.21 -1.55 -8.63
CA PRO A 2 2.55 -1.04 -8.92
C PRO A 2 2.85 0.27 -8.15
N ILE A 3 4.08 0.78 -8.24
CA ILE A 3 4.43 2.08 -7.66
C ILE A 3 3.81 3.18 -8.52
N VAL A 4 2.81 3.87 -7.98
CA VAL A 4 2.02 4.94 -8.62
C VAL A 4 1.66 6.00 -7.57
N SER A 5 1.00 7.09 -7.98
CA SER A 5 0.54 8.11 -7.02
C SER A 5 -0.54 7.56 -6.06
N PRO A 6 -0.74 8.15 -4.88
CA PRO A 6 -1.79 7.72 -3.94
C PRO A 6 -3.20 7.70 -4.56
N ALA A 7 -3.52 8.70 -5.39
CA ALA A 7 -4.82 8.79 -6.06
C ALA A 7 -5.03 7.68 -7.10
N GLU A 8 -3.99 7.37 -7.90
CA GLU A 8 -4.03 6.27 -8.85
C GLU A 8 -4.12 4.92 -8.12
N ALA A 9 -3.41 4.75 -7.00
CA ALA A 9 -3.46 3.55 -6.19
C ALA A 9 -4.87 3.28 -5.62
N ALA A 10 -5.54 4.31 -5.10
CA ALA A 10 -6.93 4.21 -4.63
C ALA A 10 -7.92 3.90 -5.78
N THR A 11 -7.68 4.47 -6.96
CA THR A 11 -8.46 4.15 -8.16
C THR A 11 -8.29 2.69 -8.56
N LEU A 12 -7.05 2.19 -8.63
CA LEU A 12 -6.77 0.78 -8.91
C LEU A 12 -7.39 -0.15 -7.87
N ALA A 13 -7.30 0.18 -6.59
CA ALA A 13 -7.94 -0.59 -5.52
C ALA A 13 -9.46 -0.67 -5.71
N THR A 14 -10.09 0.42 -6.13
CA THR A 14 -11.54 0.45 -6.45
C THR A 14 -11.87 -0.47 -7.62
N GLU A 15 -11.07 -0.46 -8.68
CA GLU A 15 -11.27 -1.37 -9.82
C GLU A 15 -11.07 -2.84 -9.44
N TYR A 16 -10.11 -3.16 -8.56
CA TYR A 16 -9.95 -4.52 -8.04
C TYR A 16 -11.06 -4.92 -7.07
N SER A 17 -11.60 -3.97 -6.30
CA SER A 17 -12.77 -4.21 -5.42
C SER A 17 -13.99 -4.64 -6.23
N LYS A 18 -14.26 -3.97 -7.36
CA LYS A 18 -15.34 -4.34 -8.30
C LYS A 18 -15.17 -5.75 -8.89
N GLN A 19 -13.94 -6.24 -8.97
CA GLN A 19 -13.61 -7.60 -9.41
C GLN A 19 -13.67 -8.65 -8.28
N GLY A 20 -14.02 -8.25 -7.05
CA GLY A 20 -14.18 -9.14 -5.90
C GLY A 20 -12.91 -9.36 -5.07
N PHE A 21 -11.80 -8.68 -5.37
CA PHE A 21 -10.60 -8.76 -4.54
C PHE A 21 -10.79 -8.04 -3.21
N LYS A 22 -10.25 -8.63 -2.13
CA LYS A 22 -10.22 -8.04 -0.78
C LYS A 22 -8.80 -7.93 -0.20
N THR A 23 -7.82 -8.52 -0.88
CA THR A 23 -6.40 -8.47 -0.51
C THR A 23 -5.59 -7.97 -1.69
N LEU A 24 -4.74 -6.98 -1.48
CA LEU A 24 -3.91 -6.38 -2.52
C LEU A 24 -2.44 -6.54 -2.18
N LYS A 25 -1.64 -7.02 -3.14
CA LYS A 25 -0.18 -6.94 -3.07
C LYS A 25 0.31 -5.60 -3.59
N LEU A 26 1.13 -4.88 -2.83
CA LEU A 26 1.71 -3.59 -3.20
C LEU A 26 3.22 -3.66 -3.34
N LYS A 27 3.75 -3.02 -4.37
CA LYS A 27 5.18 -2.75 -4.50
C LYS A 27 5.49 -1.49 -3.70
N VAL A 28 6.42 -1.60 -2.75
CA VAL A 28 6.93 -0.50 -1.90
C VAL A 28 8.47 -0.54 -1.92
N GLY A 29 9.16 0.22 -1.07
CA GLY A 29 10.61 0.12 -0.91
C GLY A 29 11.41 1.18 -1.66
N LYS A 30 10.79 2.29 -2.07
CA LYS A 30 11.52 3.42 -2.68
C LYS A 30 11.65 4.61 -1.75
N ASN A 31 10.59 4.91 -1.02
CA ASN A 31 10.56 6.01 -0.07
C ASN A 31 9.45 5.73 0.93
N VAL A 32 9.83 5.47 2.19
CA VAL A 32 8.92 5.08 3.27
C VAL A 32 7.72 6.01 3.39
N ASN A 33 7.95 7.32 3.40
CA ASN A 33 6.84 8.28 3.54
C ASN A 33 5.90 8.24 2.35
N ALA A 34 6.42 8.19 1.12
CA ALA A 34 5.58 8.08 -0.08
C ALA A 34 4.79 6.76 -0.12
N ASP A 35 5.44 5.65 0.27
CA ASP A 35 4.83 4.33 0.33
C ASP A 35 3.68 4.30 1.36
N ILE A 36 3.84 4.96 2.51
CA ILE A 36 2.78 5.09 3.53
C ILE A 36 1.59 5.90 3.01
N GLU A 37 1.82 7.01 2.30
CA GLU A 37 0.74 7.82 1.74
C GLU A 37 -0.09 7.03 0.71
N VAL A 38 0.56 6.18 -0.09
CA VAL A 38 -0.13 5.25 -0.99
C VAL A 38 -0.99 4.25 -0.22
N LEU A 39 -0.45 3.64 0.84
CA LEU A 39 -1.17 2.66 1.65
C LEU A 39 -2.37 3.28 2.37
N ARG A 40 -2.21 4.49 2.91
CA ARG A 40 -3.29 5.26 3.54
C ARG A 40 -4.40 5.63 2.56
N ALA A 41 -4.06 6.10 1.36
CA ALA A 41 -5.05 6.45 0.35
C ALA A 41 -5.94 5.25 0.00
N ILE A 42 -5.37 4.05 -0.12
CA ILE A 42 -6.16 2.83 -0.35
C ILE A 42 -7.00 2.48 0.87
N LYS A 43 -6.44 2.57 2.09
CA LYS A 43 -7.16 2.21 3.32
C LYS A 43 -8.34 3.15 3.59
N ILE A 44 -8.22 4.44 3.26
CA ILE A 44 -9.32 5.41 3.34
C ILE A 44 -10.45 5.02 2.37
N ALA A 45 -10.11 4.66 1.13
CA ALA A 45 -11.10 4.28 0.12
C ALA A 45 -11.70 2.90 0.37
N HIS A 46 -10.93 1.96 0.92
CA HIS A 46 -11.31 0.57 1.19
C HIS A 46 -10.80 0.11 2.56
N PRO A 47 -11.48 0.50 3.67
CA PRO A 47 -11.04 0.19 5.03
C PRO A 47 -10.90 -1.30 5.33
N ASP A 48 -11.68 -2.14 4.65
CA ASP A 48 -11.70 -3.59 4.88
C ASP A 48 -10.61 -4.35 4.11
N PHE A 49 -9.81 -3.67 3.30
CA PHE A 49 -8.78 -4.34 2.50
C PHE A 49 -7.59 -4.76 3.35
N SER A 50 -7.08 -5.95 3.03
CA SER A 50 -5.82 -6.47 3.55
C SER A 50 -4.68 -6.21 2.56
N PHE A 51 -3.48 -5.96 3.06
CA PHE A 51 -2.31 -5.66 2.21
C PHE A 51 -1.22 -6.72 2.37
N ILE A 52 -0.56 -7.03 1.26
CA ILE A 52 0.72 -7.74 1.22
C ILE A 52 1.75 -6.74 0.69
N LEU A 53 2.74 -6.38 1.49
CA LEU A 53 3.78 -5.43 1.11
C LEU A 53 4.99 -6.18 0.55
N ASP A 54 5.45 -5.79 -0.64
CA ASP A 54 6.65 -6.33 -1.29
C ASP A 54 7.61 -5.17 -1.57
N ALA A 55 8.57 -5.00 -0.66
CA ALA A 55 9.57 -3.94 -0.74
C ALA A 55 10.73 -4.25 -1.70
N ASN A 56 10.85 -5.50 -2.20
CA ASN A 56 11.99 -5.97 -2.99
C ASN A 56 13.35 -5.52 -2.42
N GLU A 57 13.56 -5.77 -1.11
CA GLU A 57 14.79 -5.41 -0.38
C GLU A 57 15.04 -3.90 -0.25
N GLY A 58 14.10 -3.05 -0.67
CA GLY A 58 14.23 -1.60 -0.64
C GLY A 58 14.03 -0.94 0.72
N TYR A 59 13.72 -1.71 1.77
CA TYR A 59 13.68 -1.23 3.14
C TYR A 59 14.82 -1.84 3.96
N THR A 60 15.40 -1.03 4.82
CA THR A 60 16.09 -1.50 6.02
C THR A 60 15.10 -2.13 7.01
N ALA A 61 15.60 -2.82 8.04
CA ALA A 61 14.75 -3.37 9.08
C ALA A 61 13.93 -2.29 9.81
N ASP A 62 14.55 -1.15 10.12
CA ASP A 62 13.91 -0.04 10.84
C ASP A 62 12.81 0.60 9.98
N GLU A 63 13.06 0.80 8.69
CA GLU A 63 12.05 1.33 7.76
C GLU A 63 10.85 0.38 7.61
N ALA A 64 11.10 -0.93 7.57
CA ALA A 64 10.02 -1.92 7.52
C ALA A 64 9.15 -1.88 8.78
N ILE A 65 9.76 -1.68 9.96
CA ILE A 65 9.04 -1.50 11.23
C ILE A 65 8.26 -0.18 11.23
N GLU A 66 8.88 0.93 10.81
CA GLU A 66 8.26 2.26 10.75
C GLU A 66 6.98 2.25 9.91
N VAL A 67 7.00 1.56 8.76
CA VAL A 67 5.82 1.42 7.90
C VAL A 67 4.67 0.72 8.63
N LEU A 68 4.96 -0.35 9.38
CA LEU A 68 3.93 -1.07 10.13
C LEU A 68 3.37 -0.22 11.28
N GLU A 69 4.23 0.50 12.00
CA GLU A 69 3.81 1.39 13.10
C GLU A 69 2.91 2.53 12.61
N LYS A 70 3.21 3.12 11.45
CA LYS A 70 2.44 4.25 10.89
C LYS A 70 1.11 3.84 10.23
N LEU A 71 0.84 2.55 10.11
CA LEU A 71 -0.38 1.98 9.51
C LEU A 71 -1.34 1.35 10.53
N ASN A 72 -0.92 1.13 11.77
CA ASN A 72 -1.80 0.78 12.90
C ASN A 72 -2.63 1.99 13.35
#